data_AF-A0A441TYH4-F1
#
_entry.id   AF-A0A441TYH4-F1
#
_cell.length_a   1.000
_cell.length_b   1.000
_cell.length_c   1.000
_cell.angle_alpha   90.00
_cell.angle_beta   90.00
_cell.angle_gamma   90.00
#
_symmetry.space_group_name_H-M   'P 1'
#
loop_
_entity.id
_entity.type
_entity.pdbx_description
1 polymer ?
#
loop_
_entity_poly.entity_id
_entity_poly.type
_entity_poly.pdbx_seq_one_letter_code
_entity_poly.pdbx_strand_id
1 'polypeptide(L)'
;PYADEPDPRPLPDGDHVAGAVADIFDALIATLGDTRLEPDLDDLLWSVTNVFHRAVLRLERQLDDSEQAQRRLQREQDGTEIKAVELENLTAQGQTMIERRDAFELMRDQASEHYEQHT
;
A
#
# COMPACT_ATOMS: atom_id res chain seq x y z
N PRO A 1 4.15 -13.37 17.33
CA PRO A 1 3.29 -12.77 18.37
C PRO A 1 3.85 -11.39 18.77
N TYR A 2 3.49 -10.38 17.99
CA TYR A 2 3.62 -8.94 18.24
C TYR A 2 2.23 -8.31 18.02
N ALA A 3 1.17 -9.01 18.41
CA ALA A 3 -0.16 -8.78 17.86
C ALA A 3 -0.85 -7.50 18.38
N ASP A 4 -0.34 -6.90 19.46
CA ASP A 4 -1.00 -5.79 20.13
C ASP A 4 -0.29 -4.43 19.94
N GLU A 5 0.96 -4.41 19.47
CA GLU A 5 1.73 -3.17 19.29
C GLU A 5 1.92 -2.84 17.80
N PRO A 6 1.76 -1.56 17.39
CA PRO A 6 2.02 -1.11 16.03
C PRO A 6 3.49 -1.35 15.63
N ASP A 7 3.72 -1.72 14.37
CA ASP A 7 5.07 -1.98 13.85
C ASP A 7 5.89 -0.69 13.86
N PRO A 8 7.01 -0.61 14.61
CA PRO A 8 7.75 0.63 14.78
C PRO A 8 8.69 0.95 13.62
N ARG A 9 8.80 0.09 12.60
CA ARG A 9 9.70 0.31 11.47
C ARG A 9 9.16 1.44 10.58
N PRO A 10 10.02 2.36 10.12
CA PRO A 10 9.59 3.45 9.26
C PRO A 10 9.19 2.94 7.88
N LEU A 11 8.31 3.69 7.21
CA LEU A 11 8.08 3.52 5.79
C LEU A 11 9.35 3.85 4.98
N PRO A 12 9.50 3.28 3.78
CA PRO A 12 10.50 3.76 2.83
C PRO A 12 10.21 5.21 2.45
N ASP A 13 11.27 5.95 2.15
CA ASP A 13 11.17 7.32 1.65
C ASP A 13 10.45 7.37 0.29
N GLY A 14 9.57 8.36 0.11
CA GLY A 14 8.71 8.47 -1.07
C GLY A 14 9.49 8.65 -2.37
N ASP A 15 10.57 9.45 -2.35
CA ASP A 15 11.37 9.71 -3.55
C ASP A 15 12.15 8.44 -3.94
N HIS A 16 12.68 7.72 -2.95
CA HIS A 16 13.32 6.41 -3.21
C HIS A 16 12.34 5.38 -3.76
N VAL A 17 11.09 5.38 -3.30
CA VAL A 17 10.03 4.50 -3.82
C VAL A 17 9.69 4.86 -5.26
N ALA A 18 9.51 6.14 -5.57
CA ALA A 18 9.22 6.61 -6.92
C ALA A 18 10.34 6.22 -7.90
N GLY A 19 11.59 6.48 -7.52
CA GLY A 19 12.75 6.07 -8.32
C GLY A 19 12.84 4.56 -8.53
N ALA A 20 12.54 3.75 -7.51
CA ALA A 20 12.53 2.30 -7.66
C ALA A 20 11.44 1.79 -8.62
N VAL A 21 10.28 2.45 -8.67
CA VAL A 21 9.23 2.12 -9.65
C VAL A 21 9.69 2.48 -11.07
N ALA A 22 10.31 3.65 -11.25
CA ALA A 22 10.90 4.04 -12.53
C ALA A 22 11.94 3.00 -13.02
N ASP A 23 12.86 2.60 -12.13
CA ASP A 23 13.90 1.61 -12.44
C ASP A 23 13.32 0.26 -12.89
N ILE A 24 12.18 -0.17 -12.31
CA ILE A 24 11.49 -1.40 -12.71
C ILE A 24 10.95 -1.27 -14.14
N PHE A 25 10.31 -0.15 -14.46
CA PHE A 25 9.77 0.12 -15.80
C PHE A 25 10.90 0.21 -16.82
N ASP A 26 11.95 0.97 -16.54
CA ASP A 26 13.12 1.11 -17.39
C ASP A 26 13.78 -0.25 -17.67
N ALA A 27 13.90 -1.11 -16.64
CA ALA A 27 14.44 -2.45 -16.81
C ALA A 27 13.58 -3.31 -17.74
N LEU A 28 12.24 -3.30 -17.59
CA LEU A 28 11.33 -4.05 -18.46
C LEU A 28 11.40 -3.55 -19.91
N ILE A 29 11.31 -2.23 -20.10
CA ILE A 29 11.34 -1.60 -21.43
C ILE A 29 12.68 -1.85 -22.12
N ALA A 30 13.80 -1.60 -21.45
CA ALA A 30 15.13 -1.74 -22.05
C ALA A 30 15.52 -3.19 -22.35
N THR A 31 14.97 -4.17 -21.62
CA THR A 31 15.31 -5.59 -21.82
C THR A 31 14.42 -6.29 -22.83
N LEU A 32 13.15 -5.86 -22.96
CA LEU A 32 12.16 -6.52 -23.81
C LEU A 32 11.87 -5.75 -25.10
N GLY A 33 12.10 -4.44 -25.13
CA GLY A 33 11.96 -3.61 -26.33
C GLY A 33 12.92 -4.05 -27.44
N ASP A 34 12.47 -3.92 -28.70
CA ASP A 34 13.18 -4.39 -29.89
C ASP A 34 13.49 -5.90 -29.90
N THR A 35 12.79 -6.68 -29.06
CA THR A 35 12.90 -8.14 -29.01
C THR A 35 11.62 -8.82 -29.47
N ARG A 36 11.65 -10.15 -29.59
CA ARG A 36 10.45 -10.94 -29.87
C ARG A 36 9.41 -10.92 -28.74
N LEU A 37 9.75 -10.38 -27.57
CA LEU A 37 8.86 -10.25 -26.41
C LEU A 37 8.22 -8.86 -26.30
N GLU A 38 8.58 -7.91 -27.17
CA GLU A 38 7.98 -6.57 -27.18
C GLU A 38 6.44 -6.58 -27.27
N PRO A 39 5.78 -7.49 -28.04
CA PRO A 39 4.31 -7.56 -28.04
C PRO A 39 3.68 -7.88 -26.68
N ASP A 40 4.43 -8.49 -25.76
CA ASP A 40 3.96 -8.82 -24.41
C ASP A 40 4.27 -7.68 -23.40
N LEU A 41 5.02 -6.65 -23.79
CA LEU A 41 5.51 -5.60 -22.90
C LEU A 41 4.37 -4.76 -22.29
N ASP A 42 3.36 -4.37 -23.08
CA ASP A 42 2.23 -3.55 -22.60
C ASP A 42 1.48 -4.24 -21.44
N ASP A 43 1.12 -5.52 -21.62
CA ASP A 43 0.46 -6.32 -20.58
C ASP A 43 1.33 -6.51 -19.33
N LEU A 44 2.66 -6.62 -19.49
CA LEU A 44 3.60 -6.74 -18.38
C LEU A 44 3.70 -5.44 -17.58
N LEU A 45 3.83 -4.28 -18.25
CA LEU A 45 3.87 -2.98 -17.59
C LEU A 45 2.56 -2.70 -16.86
N TRP A 46 1.42 -2.97 -17.49
CA TRP A 46 0.12 -2.86 -16.84
C TRP A 46 -0.01 -3.80 -15.62
N SER A 47 0.58 -4.99 -15.69
CA SER A 47 0.59 -5.93 -14.57
C SER A 47 1.36 -5.40 -13.36
N VAL A 48 2.43 -4.61 -13.55
CA VAL A 48 3.17 -3.96 -12.46
C VAL A 48 2.26 -2.97 -11.73
N THR A 49 1.59 -2.07 -12.47
CA THR A 49 0.61 -1.12 -11.92
C THR A 49 -0.49 -1.83 -11.13
N ASN A 50 -1.01 -2.92 -11.67
CA ASN A 50 -2.06 -3.71 -11.04
C ASN A 50 -1.65 -4.35 -9.71
N VAL A 51 -0.38 -4.71 -9.52
CA VAL A 51 0.09 -5.29 -8.24
C VAL A 51 -0.06 -4.26 -7.11
N PHE A 52 0.32 -3.01 -7.35
CA PHE A 52 0.17 -1.93 -6.37
C PHE A 52 -1.29 -1.57 -6.15
N HIS A 53 -2.09 -1.48 -7.23
CA HIS A 53 -3.53 -1.25 -7.12
C HIS A 53 -4.22 -2.30 -6.24
N ARG A 54 -3.94 -3.60 -6.44
CA ARG A 54 -4.48 -4.67 -5.59
C ARG A 54 -4.01 -4.61 -4.14
N ALA A 55 -2.82 -4.08 -3.89
CA ALA A 55 -2.32 -3.86 -2.53
C ALA A 55 -3.12 -2.78 -1.81
N VAL A 56 -3.42 -1.67 -2.48
CA VAL A 56 -4.29 -0.59 -1.99
C VAL A 56 -5.69 -1.14 -1.65
N LEU A 57 -6.36 -1.82 -2.59
CA LEU A 57 -7.71 -2.39 -2.37
C LEU A 57 -7.78 -3.40 -1.21
N ARG A 58 -6.67 -4.07 -0.89
CA ARG A 58 -6.61 -4.98 0.26
C ARG A 58 -6.51 -4.20 1.57
N LEU A 59 -5.71 -3.12 1.59
CA LEU A 59 -5.55 -2.28 2.77
C LEU A 59 -6.81 -1.46 3.06
N GLU A 60 -7.49 -0.96 2.03
CA GLU A 60 -8.78 -0.26 2.19
C GLU A 60 -9.82 -1.14 2.87
N ARG A 61 -9.96 -2.40 2.44
CA ARG A 61 -10.88 -3.35 3.12
C ARG A 61 -10.49 -3.60 4.58
N GLN A 62 -9.20 -3.68 4.89
CA GLN A 62 -8.72 -3.83 6.27
C GLN A 62 -8.97 -2.57 7.11
N LEU A 63 -8.85 -1.39 6.50
CA LEU A 63 -9.17 -0.10 7.13
C LEU A 63 -10.67 0.00 7.44
N ASP A 64 -11.55 -0.42 6.53
CA ASP A 64 -12.99 -0.45 6.76
C ASP A 64 -13.37 -1.34 7.95
N ASP A 65 -12.75 -2.52 8.06
CA ASP A 65 -12.93 -3.43 9.18
C ASP A 65 -12.39 -2.82 10.50
N SER A 66 -11.22 -2.17 10.45
CA SER A 66 -10.62 -1.47 11.58
C SER A 66 -11.50 -0.31 12.07
N GLU A 67 -12.02 0.52 11.17
CA GLU A 67 -12.94 1.61 11.51
C GLU A 67 -14.20 1.10 12.20
N GLN A 68 -14.80 0.02 11.69
CA GLN A 68 -15.98 -0.58 12.30
C GLN A 68 -15.67 -1.10 13.71
N ALA A 69 -14.52 -1.74 13.90
CA ALA A 69 -14.07 -2.21 15.20
C ALA A 69 -13.82 -1.05 16.18
N GLN A 70 -13.19 0.04 15.73
CA GLN A 70 -12.98 1.26 16.54
C GLN A 70 -14.32 1.88 16.95
N ARG A 71 -15.26 2.04 16.01
CA ARG A 71 -16.61 2.59 16.30
C ARG A 71 -17.41 1.71 17.25
N ARG A 72 -17.24 0.38 17.20
CA ARG A 72 -17.86 -0.55 18.16
C ARG A 72 -17.26 -0.36 19.54
N LEU A 73 -15.94 -0.38 19.64
CA LEU A 73 -15.24 -0.26 20.92
C LEU A 73 -15.48 1.09 21.59
N GLN A 74 -15.55 2.18 20.83
CA GLN A 74 -15.94 3.50 21.33
C GLN A 74 -17.35 3.51 21.95
N ARG A 75 -18.32 2.81 21.35
CA ARG A 75 -19.69 2.70 21.88
C ARG A 75 -19.77 1.82 23.13
N GLU A 76 -18.86 0.86 23.26
CA GLU A 76 -18.79 -0.09 24.36
C GLU A 76 -17.91 0.39 25.52
N GLN A 77 -17.36 1.61 25.45
CA GLN A 77 -16.57 2.21 26.51
C GLN A 77 -17.35 2.22 27.83
N ASP A 78 -16.71 1.70 28.88
CA ASP A 78 -17.23 1.63 30.25
C ASP A 78 -16.36 2.42 31.25
N GLY A 79 -15.35 3.14 30.74
CA GLY A 79 -14.40 3.91 31.55
C GLY A 79 -13.26 3.08 32.15
N THR A 80 -13.14 1.79 31.82
CA THR A 80 -11.99 0.98 32.24
C THR A 80 -10.74 1.32 31.43
N GLU A 81 -9.59 1.26 32.10
CA GLU A 81 -8.27 1.44 31.46
C GLU A 81 -8.04 0.41 30.36
N ILE A 82 -8.50 -0.83 30.57
CA ILE A 82 -8.37 -1.92 29.59
C ILE A 82 -9.01 -1.53 28.25
N LYS A 83 -10.27 -1.10 28.24
CA LYS A 83 -10.95 -0.70 26.99
C LYS A 83 -10.38 0.58 26.37
N ALA A 84 -9.81 1.46 27.19
CA ALA A 84 -9.12 2.65 26.69
C ALA A 84 -7.85 2.25 25.92
N VAL A 85 -7.03 1.37 26.50
CA VAL A 85 -5.80 0.84 25.87
C VAL A 85 -6.12 0.02 24.62
N GLU A 86 -7.17 -0.81 24.64
CA GLU A 86 -7.62 -1.55 23.45
C GLU A 86 -7.97 -0.62 22.29
N LEU A 87 -8.63 0.52 22.58
CA LEU A 87 -8.97 1.51 21.56
C LEU A 87 -7.74 2.22 21.03
N GLU A 88 -6.81 2.61 21.91
CA GLU A 88 -5.54 3.22 21.53
C GLU A 88 -4.73 2.30 20.60
N ASN A 89 -4.57 1.03 20.96
CA ASN A 89 -3.88 0.04 20.14
C ASN A 89 -4.52 -0.12 18.77
N LEU A 90 -5.86 -0.24 18.72
CA LEU A 90 -6.57 -0.39 17.46
C LEU A 90 -6.47 0.87 16.58
N THR A 91 -6.50 2.06 17.17
CA THR A 91 -6.27 3.32 16.46
C THR A 91 -4.84 3.41 15.92
N ALA A 92 -3.83 3.01 16.70
CA ALA A 92 -2.44 3.00 16.25
C ALA A 92 -2.20 1.99 15.11
N GLN A 93 -2.85 0.83 15.16
CA GLN A 93 -2.85 -0.13 14.05
C GLN A 93 -3.54 0.44 12.80
N GLY A 94 -4.66 1.14 12.96
CA GLY A 94 -5.34 1.85 11.87
C GLY A 94 -4.42 2.88 11.20
N GLN A 95 -3.69 3.67 12.01
CA GLN A 95 -2.71 4.63 11.51
C GLN A 95 -1.61 3.95 10.67
N THR A 96 -1.06 2.83 11.15
CA THR A 96 -0.06 2.04 10.41
C THR A 96 -0.63 1.54 9.07
N MET A 97 -1.91 1.17 9.02
CA MET A 97 -2.55 0.72 7.78
C MET A 97 -2.76 1.87 6.78
N ILE A 98 -3.10 3.08 7.26
CA ILE A 98 -3.22 4.29 6.44
C ILE A 98 -1.88 4.61 5.79
N GLU A 99 -0.82 4.68 6.60
CA GLU A 99 0.54 4.97 6.12
C GLU A 99 0.99 3.97 5.04
N ARG A 100 0.72 2.67 5.26
CA ARG A 100 1.02 1.63 4.26
C ARG A 100 0.17 1.76 3.00
N ARG A 101 -1.10 2.17 3.10
CA ARG A 101 -1.97 2.40 1.94
C ARG A 101 -1.39 3.52 1.11
N ASP A 102 -1.07 4.65 1.73
CA ASP A 102 -0.54 5.85 1.05
C ASP A 102 0.77 5.54 0.32
N ALA A 103 1.66 4.73 0.91
CA ALA A 103 2.88 4.28 0.24
C ALA A 103 2.60 3.43 -1.02
N PHE A 104 1.60 2.53 -0.97
CA PHE A 104 1.21 1.75 -2.14
C PHE A 104 0.43 2.57 -3.18
N GLU A 105 -0.30 3.60 -2.77
CA GLU A 105 -0.94 4.54 -3.69
C GLU A 105 0.12 5.32 -4.46
N LEU A 106 1.16 5.83 -3.80
CA LEU A 106 2.30 6.46 -4.46
C LEU A 106 2.93 5.53 -5.51
N MET A 107 3.22 4.27 -5.15
CA MET A 107 3.77 3.29 -6.09
C MET A 107 2.85 3.04 -7.29
N ARG A 108 1.53 2.91 -7.04
CA ARG A 108 0.53 2.73 -8.09
C ARG A 108 0.50 3.93 -9.04
N ASP A 109 0.50 5.13 -8.50
CA ASP A 109 0.36 6.35 -9.28
C ASP A 109 1.62 6.59 -10.13
N GLN A 110 2.81 6.36 -9.58
CA GLN A 110 4.07 6.37 -10.33
C GLN A 110 4.10 5.29 -11.43
N ALA A 111 3.67 4.06 -11.12
CA ALA A 111 3.58 3.00 -12.11
C ALA A 111 2.57 3.33 -13.23
N SER A 112 1.45 3.97 -12.88
CA SER A 112 0.44 4.42 -13.86
C SER A 112 1.02 5.51 -14.77
N GLU A 113 1.73 6.48 -14.21
CA GLU A 113 2.39 7.55 -14.98
C GLU A 113 3.43 6.98 -15.95
N HIS A 114 4.29 6.06 -15.52
CA HIS A 114 5.27 5.42 -16.40
C HIS A 114 4.63 4.55 -17.48
N TYR A 115 3.53 3.87 -17.17
CA TYR A 115 2.75 3.11 -18.16
C TYR A 115 2.18 4.05 -19.24
N GLU A 116 1.54 5.15 -18.84
CA GLU A 116 0.98 6.16 -19.77
C GLU A 116 2.05 6.88 -20.61
N GLN A 117 3.29 6.99 -20.11
CA GLN A 117 4.40 7.54 -20.90
C GLN A 117 4.92 6.56 -21.96
N HIS A 118 4.73 5.26 -21.76
CA HIS A 118 5.20 4.23 -22.69
C HIS A 118 4.19 3.91 -23.81
N THR A 119 2.90 3.83 -23.46
CA THR A 119 1.81 3.40 -24.35
C THR A 119 1.13 4.57 -25.06
#